data_AF-A0A353Z0U1-F1
#
_entry.id   AF-A0A353Z0U1-F1
#
_cell.length_a   1.000
_cell.length_b   1.000
_cell.length_c   1.000
_cell.angle_alpha   90.00
_cell.angle_beta   90.00
_cell.angle_gamma   90.00
#
_symmetry.space_group_name_H-M   'P 1'
#
loop_
_entity.id
_entity.type
_entity.pdbx_description
1 polymer ?
#
loop_
_entity_poly.entity_id
_entity_poly.type
_entity_poly.pdbx_seq_one_letter_code
_entity_poly.pdbx_strand_id
1 'polypeptide(L)'
;MNRLLAAAVFISVSALVCGQAYYLPFNILQAYTQKGTRDFSGKPGEHYFQNGADYNISVNFDPESGELVGSEEVVYYNNSPDSIYYFVIRLHQDILKKGNPRDEAADPDYLTEGMVISSLKVNDIEASGENSPYYFKKIGTNLYIGLNYFIEPGDKVDFSIKWETIIPKSHFHRYGNYGKGNWFVAYWYPQISVYDDIDGWD
;
A
#
# COMPACT_ATOMS: atom_id res chain seq x y z
N MET A 1 -85.79 -9.40 -20.37
CA MET A 1 -84.68 -8.72 -21.09
C MET A 1 -83.43 -8.85 -20.23
N ASN A 2 -82.63 -9.89 -20.47
CA ASN A 2 -81.44 -10.22 -19.67
C ASN A 2 -80.27 -9.33 -20.09
N ARG A 3 -79.63 -8.63 -19.14
CA ARG A 3 -78.34 -7.97 -19.35
C ARG A 3 -77.31 -8.61 -18.41
N LEU A 4 -76.51 -9.51 -18.96
CA LEU A 4 -75.30 -10.03 -18.33
C LEU A 4 -74.22 -8.94 -18.39
N LEU A 5 -73.84 -8.41 -17.23
CA LEU A 5 -72.64 -7.57 -17.10
C LEU A 5 -71.44 -8.49 -16.85
N ALA A 6 -70.56 -8.60 -17.84
CA ALA A 6 -69.27 -9.27 -17.68
C ALA A 6 -68.30 -8.33 -16.96
N ALA A 7 -67.90 -8.69 -15.74
CA ALA A 7 -66.84 -8.00 -15.01
C ALA A 7 -65.48 -8.55 -15.46
N ALA A 8 -64.68 -7.73 -16.15
CA ALA A 8 -63.30 -8.06 -16.51
C ALA A 8 -62.40 -7.81 -15.29
N VAL A 9 -61.87 -8.90 -14.71
CA VAL A 9 -60.86 -8.84 -13.65
C VAL A 9 -59.49 -8.63 -14.31
N PHE A 10 -58.92 -7.44 -14.19
CA PHE A 10 -57.54 -7.17 -14.58
C PHE A 10 -56.61 -7.66 -13.46
N ILE A 11 -55.92 -8.77 -13.70
CA ILE A 11 -54.81 -9.22 -12.84
C ILE A 11 -53.56 -8.46 -13.29
N SER A 12 -53.16 -7.45 -12.52
CA SER A 12 -51.87 -6.78 -12.70
C SER A 12 -50.76 -7.70 -12.19
N VAL A 13 -50.05 -8.34 -13.12
CA VAL A 13 -48.80 -9.07 -12.80
C VAL A 13 -47.71 -8.03 -12.58
N SER A 14 -47.41 -7.73 -11.32
CA SER A 14 -46.26 -6.94 -10.95
C SER A 14 -45.00 -7.77 -11.22
N ALA A 15 -44.35 -7.55 -12.36
CA ALA A 15 -43.03 -8.11 -12.59
C ALA A 15 -42.07 -7.49 -11.56
N LEU A 16 -41.54 -8.32 -10.66
CA LEU A 16 -40.40 -7.94 -9.84
C LEU A 16 -39.23 -7.69 -10.80
N VAL A 17 -38.94 -6.42 -11.06
CA VAL A 17 -37.70 -6.01 -11.69
C VAL A 17 -36.60 -6.26 -10.67
N CYS A 18 -36.05 -7.48 -10.67
CA CYS A 18 -34.81 -7.75 -9.97
C CYS A 18 -33.73 -6.96 -10.70
N GLY A 19 -33.17 -5.94 -10.04
CA GLY A 19 -32.02 -5.21 -10.57
C GLY A 19 -30.91 -6.20 -10.89
N GLN A 20 -30.25 -6.01 -12.03
CA GLN A 20 -29.14 -6.87 -12.43
C GLN A 20 -28.08 -6.86 -11.31
N ALA A 21 -27.77 -8.04 -10.78
CA ALA A 21 -26.68 -8.17 -9.80
C ALA A 21 -25.40 -7.61 -10.44
N TYR A 22 -24.79 -6.63 -9.78
CA TYR A 22 -23.54 -6.04 -10.25
C TYR A 22 -22.48 -7.14 -10.35
N TYR A 23 -21.78 -7.17 -11.48
CA TYR A 23 -20.66 -8.08 -11.65
C TYR A 23 -19.58 -7.77 -10.61
N LEU A 24 -19.24 -8.76 -9.79
CA LEU A 24 -18.13 -8.72 -8.86
C LEU A 24 -16.96 -9.48 -9.47
N PRO A 25 -15.81 -8.82 -9.68
CA PRO A 25 -14.56 -9.51 -9.96
C PRO A 25 -14.24 -10.57 -8.89
N PHE A 26 -13.66 -11.68 -9.32
CA PHE A 26 -13.38 -12.82 -8.44
C PHE A 26 -12.45 -12.46 -7.27
N ASN A 27 -11.47 -11.57 -7.49
CA ASN A 27 -10.51 -11.16 -6.47
C ASN A 27 -11.16 -10.43 -5.28
N ILE A 28 -12.26 -9.73 -5.50
CA ILE A 28 -12.97 -9.01 -4.42
C ILE A 28 -14.20 -9.76 -3.90
N LEU A 29 -14.66 -10.79 -4.61
CA LEU A 29 -15.90 -11.51 -4.28
C LEU A 29 -15.93 -12.02 -2.84
N GLN A 30 -14.79 -12.55 -2.36
CA GLN A 30 -14.70 -13.08 -0.99
C GLN A 30 -14.83 -12.00 0.07
N ALA A 31 -14.32 -10.78 -0.17
CA ALA A 31 -14.45 -9.65 0.74
C ALA A 31 -15.92 -9.27 1.00
N TYR A 32 -16.76 -9.34 -0.03
CA TYR A 32 -18.20 -9.04 0.07
C TYR A 32 -19.05 -10.19 0.59
N THR A 33 -18.63 -11.45 0.35
CA THR A 33 -19.49 -12.62 0.62
C THR A 33 -19.07 -13.41 1.85
N GLN A 34 -17.84 -13.93 1.86
CA GLN A 34 -17.36 -14.83 2.91
C GLN A 34 -16.75 -14.08 4.08
N LYS A 35 -15.93 -13.06 3.80
CA LYS A 35 -15.22 -12.28 4.83
C LYS A 35 -16.10 -11.20 5.44
N GLY A 36 -17.11 -10.69 4.73
CA GLY A 36 -18.00 -9.63 5.23
C GLY A 36 -17.27 -8.33 5.58
N THR A 37 -16.09 -8.10 5.00
CA THR A 37 -15.25 -6.91 5.20
C THR A 37 -15.72 -5.72 4.36
N ARG A 38 -16.50 -5.99 3.29
CA ARG A 38 -17.07 -4.97 2.40
C ARG A 38 -18.57 -5.19 2.23
N ASP A 39 -19.33 -4.09 2.18
CA ASP A 39 -20.78 -4.13 2.04
C ASP A 39 -21.23 -3.58 0.67
N PHE A 40 -22.31 -4.16 0.11
CA PHE A 40 -22.86 -3.76 -1.18
C PHE A 40 -23.42 -2.33 -1.22
N SER A 41 -23.68 -1.71 -0.07
CA SER A 41 -24.05 -0.29 0.02
C SER A 41 -22.86 0.67 -0.14
N GLY A 42 -21.63 0.15 -0.19
CA GLY A 42 -20.39 0.94 -0.23
C GLY A 42 -19.88 1.37 1.14
N LYS A 43 -20.55 0.96 2.22
CA LYS A 43 -20.05 1.13 3.60
C LYS A 43 -19.00 0.05 3.91
N PRO A 44 -18.13 0.29 4.91
CA PRO A 44 -17.37 -0.78 5.55
C PRO A 44 -18.29 -1.93 5.97
N GLY A 45 -17.89 -3.17 5.70
CA GLY A 45 -18.62 -4.35 6.17
C GLY A 45 -18.50 -4.54 7.68
N GLU A 46 -19.29 -5.45 8.24
CA GLU A 46 -19.30 -5.74 9.68
C GLU A 46 -17.93 -6.19 10.21
N HIS A 47 -17.14 -6.85 9.37
CA HIS A 47 -15.80 -7.34 9.71
C HIS A 47 -14.68 -6.48 9.11
N TYR A 48 -14.99 -5.25 8.69
CA TYR A 48 -13.98 -4.34 8.16
C TYR A 48 -12.86 -4.07 9.17
N PHE A 49 -11.63 -4.03 8.68
CA PHE A 49 -10.45 -3.65 9.45
C PHE A 49 -9.62 -2.64 8.68
N GLN A 50 -8.79 -1.90 9.42
CA GLN A 50 -7.78 -1.02 8.85
C GLN A 50 -6.56 -1.03 9.77
N ASN A 51 -5.41 -1.44 9.23
CA ASN A 51 -4.15 -1.33 9.95
C ASN A 51 -3.71 0.14 10.02
N GLY A 52 -2.93 0.45 11.04
CA GLY A 52 -2.40 1.80 11.28
C GLY A 52 -0.88 1.81 11.25
N ALA A 53 -0.29 2.93 10.88
CA ALA A 53 1.14 3.16 11.02
C ALA A 53 1.38 4.62 11.37
N ASP A 54 1.94 4.86 12.55
CA ASP A 54 2.30 6.18 13.04
C ASP A 54 3.78 6.43 12.75
N TYR A 55 4.06 7.50 12.00
CA TYR A 55 5.42 7.84 11.59
C TYR A 55 5.91 9.08 12.32
N ASN A 56 7.12 9.01 12.87
CA ASN A 56 7.89 10.16 13.31
C ASN A 56 9.17 10.24 12.48
N ILE A 57 9.23 11.21 11.57
CA ILE A 57 10.28 11.31 10.56
C ILE A 57 11.09 12.59 10.78
N SER A 58 12.41 12.43 10.86
CA SER A 58 13.37 13.54 10.77
C SER A 58 14.08 13.45 9.42
N VAL A 59 14.11 14.54 8.67
CA VAL A 59 14.66 14.57 7.31
C VAL A 59 15.43 15.86 7.07
N ASN A 60 16.53 15.74 6.33
CA ASN A 60 17.31 16.85 5.82
C ASN A 60 17.40 16.73 4.30
N PHE A 61 17.02 17.80 3.60
CA PHE A 61 17.17 17.92 2.15
C PHE A 61 18.20 18.99 1.84
N ASP A 62 19.22 18.64 1.05
CA ASP A 62 20.18 19.59 0.48
C ASP A 62 19.82 19.89 -0.99
N PRO A 63 19.29 21.09 -1.30
CA PRO A 63 18.92 21.45 -2.67
C PRO A 63 20.10 21.66 -3.63
N GLU A 64 21.34 21.80 -3.13
CA GLU A 64 22.53 21.97 -3.98
C GLU A 64 22.98 20.63 -4.56
N SER A 65 23.06 19.60 -3.69
CA SER A 65 23.44 18.25 -4.09
C SER A 65 22.25 17.39 -4.57
N GLY A 66 21.03 17.72 -4.13
CA GLY A 66 19.85 16.86 -4.28
C GLY A 66 19.84 15.71 -3.28
N GLU A 67 20.68 15.73 -2.25
CA GLU A 67 20.75 14.70 -1.23
C GLU A 67 19.58 14.81 -0.25
N LEU A 68 18.94 13.68 0.02
CA LEU A 68 17.88 13.55 1.01
C LEU A 68 18.26 12.46 2.00
N VAL A 69 18.48 12.84 3.25
CA VAL A 69 18.85 11.92 4.34
C VAL A 69 17.76 11.96 5.39
N GLY A 70 17.32 10.79 5.84
CA GLY A 70 16.26 10.68 6.82
C GLY A 70 16.42 9.55 7.81
N SER A 71 15.71 9.70 8.92
CA SER A 71 15.47 8.66 9.90
C SER A 71 14.02 8.69 10.34
N GLU A 72 13.41 7.53 10.50
CA GLU A 72 12.04 7.40 10.97
C GLU A 72 11.90 6.35 12.06
N GLU A 73 11.00 6.63 13.00
CA GLU A 73 10.42 5.67 13.93
C GLU A 73 8.98 5.43 13.49
N VAL A 74 8.59 4.17 13.35
CA VAL A 74 7.25 3.78 12.88
C VAL A 74 6.64 2.81 13.87
N VAL A 75 5.46 3.12 14.39
CA VAL A 75 4.65 2.18 15.17
C VAL A 75 3.57 1.63 14.25
N TYR A 76 3.65 0.35 13.91
CA TYR A 76 2.64 -0.33 13.11
C TYR A 76 1.64 -1.06 14.01
N TYR A 77 0.35 -0.90 13.72
CA TYR A 77 -0.76 -1.51 14.45
C TYR A 77 -1.45 -2.57 13.58
N ASN A 78 -1.39 -3.83 13.99
CA ASN A 78 -2.09 -4.92 13.33
C ASN A 78 -3.54 -5.01 13.84
N ASN A 79 -4.45 -4.29 13.21
CA ASN A 79 -5.89 -4.40 13.46
C ASN A 79 -6.57 -5.45 12.58
N SER A 80 -5.80 -6.13 11.71
CA SER A 80 -6.31 -7.20 10.86
C SER A 80 -6.64 -8.46 11.68
N PRO A 81 -7.49 -9.36 11.18
CA PRO A 81 -7.75 -10.65 11.82
C PRO A 81 -6.58 -11.63 11.64
N ASP A 82 -5.53 -11.26 10.90
CA ASP A 82 -4.45 -12.13 10.49
C ASP A 82 -3.20 -11.93 11.36
N SER A 83 -2.49 -13.01 11.64
CA SER A 83 -1.17 -12.96 12.29
C SER A 83 -0.10 -12.64 11.24
N ILE A 84 0.55 -11.48 11.37
CA ILE A 84 1.53 -10.99 10.40
C ILE A 84 2.93 -11.53 10.71
N TYR A 85 3.59 -12.14 9.73
CA TYR A 85 4.95 -12.69 9.88
C TYR A 85 5.97 -12.09 8.91
N TYR A 86 5.54 -11.18 8.04
CA TYR A 86 6.43 -10.42 7.16
C TYR A 86 5.80 -9.09 6.80
N PHE A 87 6.65 -8.12 6.47
CA PHE A 87 6.27 -6.78 6.05
C PHE A 87 6.82 -6.50 4.65
N VAL A 88 6.07 -5.68 3.92
CA VAL A 88 6.54 -5.04 2.69
C VAL A 88 6.65 -3.55 2.97
N ILE A 89 7.80 -2.97 2.62
CA ILE A 89 8.08 -1.54 2.74
C ILE A 89 8.35 -1.02 1.33
N ARG A 90 7.53 -0.08 0.86
CA ARG A 90 7.69 0.58 -0.42
C ARG A 90 8.83 1.59 -0.36
N LEU A 91 9.74 1.46 -1.30
CA LEU A 91 10.85 2.34 -1.62
C LEU A 91 10.57 2.94 -2.99
N HIS A 92 9.61 3.87 -3.08
CA HIS A 92 9.13 4.39 -4.37
C HIS A 92 10.24 4.92 -5.28
N GLN A 93 11.30 5.49 -4.71
CA GLN A 93 12.45 6.03 -5.46
C GLN A 93 13.29 4.98 -6.16
N ASP A 94 13.18 3.71 -5.75
CA ASP A 94 13.83 2.62 -6.45
C ASP A 94 13.18 2.39 -7.83
N ILE A 95 12.06 3.06 -8.16
CA ILE A 95 11.57 3.13 -9.54
C ILE A 95 12.53 3.88 -10.45
N LEU A 96 13.54 4.60 -9.95
CA LEU A 96 14.60 5.23 -10.74
C LEU A 96 15.96 4.54 -10.58
N LYS A 97 16.05 3.51 -9.75
CA LYS A 97 17.27 2.74 -9.56
C LYS A 97 17.70 2.04 -10.84
N LYS A 98 18.97 2.14 -11.21
CA LYS A 98 19.53 1.42 -12.36
C LYS A 98 19.25 -0.09 -12.25
N GLY A 99 18.80 -0.69 -13.36
CA GLY A 99 18.48 -2.12 -13.43
C GLY A 99 17.10 -2.53 -12.90
N ASN A 100 16.38 -1.66 -12.18
CA ASN A 100 15.02 -1.98 -11.75
C ASN A 100 14.02 -1.94 -12.93
N PRO A 101 13.03 -2.85 -12.96
CA PRO A 101 12.00 -2.88 -13.99
C PRO A 101 11.06 -1.67 -13.88
N ARG A 102 10.55 -1.23 -15.03
CA ARG A 102 9.65 -0.09 -15.19
C ARG A 102 8.95 -0.22 -16.54
N ASP A 103 7.69 0.20 -16.61
CA ASP A 103 6.83 0.04 -17.80
C ASP A 103 7.11 1.09 -18.89
N GLU A 104 7.99 2.05 -18.61
CA GLU A 104 8.42 3.07 -19.55
C GLU A 104 9.95 3.14 -19.65
N ALA A 105 10.43 3.64 -20.79
CA ALA A 105 11.85 3.84 -21.01
C ALA A 105 12.40 4.88 -20.04
N ALA A 106 13.52 4.55 -19.39
CA ALA A 106 14.23 5.49 -18.54
C ALA A 106 15.20 6.36 -19.34
N ASP A 107 15.07 7.68 -19.21
CA ASP A 107 16.12 8.62 -19.53
C ASP A 107 17.28 8.42 -18.55
N PRO A 108 18.52 8.23 -19.03
CA PRO A 108 19.69 8.12 -18.18
C PRO A 108 19.86 9.26 -17.17
N ASP A 109 19.36 10.46 -17.48
CA ASP A 109 19.55 11.66 -16.67
C ASP A 109 18.79 11.67 -15.34
N TYR A 110 17.77 10.82 -15.19
CA TYR A 110 17.06 10.65 -13.92
C TYR A 110 17.31 9.31 -13.24
N LEU A 111 18.20 8.47 -13.77
CA LEU A 111 18.56 7.21 -13.13
C LEU A 111 19.44 7.44 -11.90
N THR A 112 19.15 6.72 -10.82
CA THR A 112 19.86 6.80 -9.53
C THR A 112 20.36 5.43 -9.08
N GLU A 113 21.04 5.38 -7.93
CA GLU A 113 21.38 4.11 -7.25
C GLU A 113 20.22 3.59 -6.36
N GLY A 114 19.08 4.30 -6.35
CA GLY A 114 17.94 4.06 -5.47
C GLY A 114 18.16 4.61 -4.07
N MET A 115 17.29 4.18 -3.16
CA MET A 115 17.36 4.45 -1.74
C MET A 115 18.31 3.46 -1.06
N VAL A 116 19.25 3.99 -0.28
CA VAL A 116 20.14 3.21 0.58
C VAL A 116 19.50 3.16 1.97
N ILE A 117 19.35 1.95 2.50
CA ILE A 117 18.93 1.72 3.89
C ILE A 117 20.19 1.40 4.67
N SER A 118 20.62 2.32 5.54
CA SER A 118 21.84 2.18 6.33
C SER A 118 21.61 1.42 7.64
N SER A 119 20.40 1.45 8.16
CA SER A 119 19.95 0.63 9.29
C SER A 119 18.44 0.45 9.21
N LEU A 120 17.97 -0.75 9.54
CA LEU A 120 16.55 -1.04 9.74
C LEU A 120 16.45 -1.95 10.96
N LYS A 121 15.66 -1.54 11.94
CA LYS A 121 15.40 -2.31 13.14
C LYS A 121 13.93 -2.66 13.25
N VAL A 122 13.65 -3.82 13.84
CA VAL A 122 12.31 -4.26 14.25
C VAL A 122 12.38 -4.54 15.74
N ASN A 123 11.60 -3.83 16.57
CA ASN A 123 11.65 -3.88 18.03
C ASN A 123 13.11 -3.83 18.57
N ASP A 124 13.86 -2.82 18.14
CA ASP A 124 15.30 -2.58 18.44
C ASP A 124 16.30 -3.63 17.94
N ILE A 125 15.85 -4.71 17.31
CA ILE A 125 16.72 -5.74 16.72
C ILE A 125 17.07 -5.35 15.28
N GLU A 126 18.37 -5.30 14.98
CA GLU A 126 18.85 -5.00 13.63
C GLU A 126 18.35 -6.07 12.64
N ALA A 127 17.55 -5.62 11.68
CA ALA A 127 16.96 -6.40 10.62
C ALA A 127 17.73 -6.27 9.29
N SER A 128 18.59 -5.26 9.17
CA SER A 128 19.44 -5.05 8.00
C SER A 128 20.86 -5.63 8.21
N GLY A 129 21.46 -6.21 7.16
CA GLY A 129 22.83 -6.75 7.20
C GLY A 129 22.94 -8.26 7.40
N GLU A 130 24.17 -8.78 7.26
CA GLU A 130 24.46 -10.23 7.14
C GLU A 130 24.10 -11.04 8.40
N ASN A 131 24.14 -10.42 9.58
CA ASN A 131 23.87 -11.10 10.86
C ASN A 131 22.43 -10.91 11.35
N SER A 132 21.57 -10.31 10.53
CA SER A 132 20.15 -10.13 10.87
C SER A 132 19.47 -11.49 11.09
N PRO A 133 18.66 -11.66 12.15
CA PRO A 133 17.83 -12.85 12.34
C PRO A 133 16.60 -12.85 11.42
N TYR A 134 16.37 -11.76 10.69
CA TYR A 134 15.21 -11.55 9.83
C TYR A 134 15.60 -11.67 8.36
N TYR A 135 14.67 -12.14 7.54
CA TYR A 135 14.83 -12.08 6.10
C TYR A 135 14.77 -10.63 5.65
N PHE A 136 15.73 -10.18 4.85
CA PHE A 136 15.80 -8.82 4.32
C PHE A 136 16.12 -8.88 2.82
N LYS A 137 15.23 -8.38 1.97
CA LYS A 137 15.49 -8.34 0.53
C LYS A 137 14.78 -7.18 -0.18
N LYS A 138 15.54 -6.41 -0.96
CA LYS A 138 14.98 -5.43 -1.91
C LYS A 138 14.74 -6.09 -3.27
N ILE A 139 13.52 -5.93 -3.81
CA ILE A 139 13.13 -6.37 -5.16
C ILE A 139 12.31 -5.24 -5.79
N GLY A 140 12.80 -4.68 -6.90
CA GLY A 140 12.14 -3.53 -7.53
C GLY A 140 12.02 -2.38 -6.54
N THR A 141 10.80 -1.90 -6.33
CA THR A 141 10.46 -0.83 -5.38
C THR A 141 10.07 -1.32 -3.99
N ASN A 142 10.21 -2.62 -3.70
CA ASN A 142 9.73 -3.21 -2.45
C ASN A 142 10.89 -3.77 -1.64
N LEU A 143 10.87 -3.50 -0.34
CA LEU A 143 11.73 -4.10 0.67
C LEU A 143 10.89 -5.09 1.49
N TYR A 144 11.28 -6.36 1.45
CA TYR A 144 10.64 -7.44 2.20
C TYR A 144 11.41 -7.70 3.49
N ILE A 145 10.69 -7.70 4.62
CA ILE A 145 11.19 -8.04 5.95
C ILE A 145 10.42 -9.25 6.48
N GLY A 146 11.06 -10.42 6.56
CA GLY A 146 10.45 -11.63 7.13
C GLY A 146 10.84 -11.80 8.59
N LEU A 147 9.85 -11.86 9.48
CA LEU A 147 10.03 -12.03 10.92
C LEU A 147 10.17 -13.51 11.29
N ASN A 148 10.80 -13.78 12.45
CA ASN A 148 10.86 -15.12 13.04
C ASN A 148 9.77 -15.36 14.11
N TYR A 149 8.81 -14.43 14.21
CA TYR A 149 7.66 -14.44 15.11
C TYR A 149 6.46 -13.80 14.40
N PHE A 150 5.28 -13.95 14.99
CA PHE A 150 4.04 -13.37 14.50
C PHE A 150 3.69 -12.11 15.28
N ILE A 151 3.16 -11.11 14.58
CA ILE A 151 2.43 -9.98 15.17
C ILE A 151 0.96 -10.37 15.16
N GLU A 152 0.41 -10.70 16.31
CA GLU A 152 -0.97 -11.20 16.41
C GLU A 152 -1.99 -10.07 16.18
N PRO A 153 -3.26 -10.40 15.90
CA PRO A 153 -4.34 -9.41 15.86
C PRO A 153 -4.42 -8.57 17.14
N GLY A 154 -4.40 -7.25 16.99
CA GLY A 154 -4.39 -6.27 18.07
C GLY A 154 -3.00 -5.87 18.55
N ASP A 155 -1.95 -6.59 18.16
CA ASP A 155 -0.57 -6.25 18.52
C ASP A 155 0.02 -5.14 17.64
N LYS A 156 1.17 -4.64 18.08
CA LYS A 156 1.95 -3.63 17.37
C LYS A 156 3.40 -4.05 17.21
N VAL A 157 4.08 -3.42 16.27
CA VAL A 157 5.52 -3.59 16.05
C VAL A 157 6.17 -2.26 15.73
N ASP A 158 7.34 -2.03 16.31
CA ASP A 158 8.10 -0.79 16.13
C ASP A 158 9.21 -1.00 15.09
N PHE A 159 9.34 -0.06 14.16
CA PHE A 159 10.43 0.00 13.19
C PHE A 159 11.26 1.27 13.39
N SER A 160 12.58 1.14 13.27
CA SER A 160 13.48 2.29 13.16
C SER A 160 14.26 2.18 11.87
N ILE A 161 14.15 3.16 10.98
CA ILE A 161 14.76 3.10 9.64
C ILE A 161 15.62 4.33 9.41
N LYS A 162 16.86 4.12 8.98
CA LYS A 162 17.77 5.17 8.51
C LYS A 162 18.02 4.99 7.02
N TRP A 163 17.86 6.06 6.27
CA TRP A 163 17.91 6.00 4.82
C TRP A 163 18.52 7.27 4.22
N GLU A 164 19.03 7.11 3.01
CA GLU A 164 19.50 8.21 2.17
C GLU A 164 19.13 7.93 0.70
N THR A 165 18.86 8.99 -0.05
CA THR A 165 18.67 8.91 -1.50
C THR A 165 19.09 10.21 -2.17
N ILE A 166 19.45 10.12 -3.44
CA ILE A 166 19.74 11.28 -4.27
C ILE A 166 18.54 11.54 -5.16
N ILE A 167 17.94 12.72 -5.02
CA ILE A 167 16.91 13.21 -5.92
C ILE A 167 17.57 13.50 -7.28
N PRO A 168 17.04 12.97 -8.41
CA PRO A 168 17.67 13.11 -9.72
C PRO A 168 17.72 14.59 -10.17
N LYS A 169 18.75 14.90 -10.96
CA LYS A 169 18.98 16.24 -11.52
C LYS A 169 18.02 16.62 -12.64
N SER A 170 17.30 15.63 -13.17
CA SER A 170 16.17 15.81 -14.07
C SER A 170 14.91 15.25 -13.42
N HIS A 171 13.74 15.62 -13.94
CA HIS A 171 12.47 15.19 -13.36
C HIS A 171 11.93 13.92 -14.03
N PHE A 172 11.19 13.14 -13.23
CA PHE A 172 10.39 12.02 -13.66
C PHE A 172 9.04 12.08 -12.94
N HIS A 173 7.97 12.31 -13.71
CA HIS A 173 6.60 12.52 -13.23
C HIS A 173 6.44 13.57 -12.12
N ARG A 174 6.51 13.13 -10.86
CA ARG A 174 6.28 13.88 -9.63
C ARG A 174 7.50 13.72 -8.70
N TYR A 175 8.69 13.68 -9.28
CA TYR A 175 9.93 13.49 -8.54
C TYR A 175 11.11 14.03 -9.34
N GLY A 176 12.02 14.76 -8.70
CA GLY A 176 13.22 15.29 -9.35
C GLY A 176 13.29 16.81 -9.42
N ASN A 177 14.33 17.29 -10.10
CA ASN A 177 14.62 18.71 -10.26
C ASN A 177 13.93 19.28 -11.52
N TYR A 178 13.22 20.40 -11.36
CA TYR A 178 12.55 21.14 -12.44
C TYR A 178 13.33 22.39 -12.89
N GLY A 179 14.56 22.53 -12.43
CA GLY A 179 15.45 23.65 -12.68
C GLY A 179 15.19 24.85 -11.77
N LYS A 180 16.17 25.76 -11.74
CA LYS A 180 16.12 27.03 -10.98
C LYS A 180 15.83 26.85 -9.48
N GLY A 181 16.32 25.76 -8.90
CA GLY A 181 16.12 25.43 -7.48
C GLY A 181 14.72 24.88 -7.14
N ASN A 182 13.89 24.57 -8.14
CA ASN A 182 12.59 23.96 -7.91
C ASN A 182 12.70 22.44 -7.90
N TRP A 183 12.24 21.82 -6.82
CA TRP A 183 12.29 20.38 -6.62
C TRP A 183 10.89 19.85 -6.33
N PHE A 184 10.57 18.71 -6.93
CA PHE A 184 9.41 17.93 -6.52
C PHE A 184 9.93 16.66 -5.84
N VAL A 185 9.55 16.48 -4.58
CA VAL A 185 10.07 15.41 -3.73
C VAL A 185 8.87 14.67 -3.12
N ALA A 186 8.18 13.85 -3.92
CA ALA A 186 7.10 13.00 -3.41
C ALA A 186 7.58 11.57 -3.13
N TYR A 187 6.86 10.87 -2.25
CA TYR A 187 7.12 9.47 -1.88
C TYR A 187 8.55 9.26 -1.36
N TRP A 188 9.03 10.22 -0.58
CA TRP A 188 10.44 10.46 -0.32
C TRP A 188 11.01 9.68 0.86
N TYR A 189 10.19 8.86 1.52
CA TYR A 189 10.56 8.04 2.67
C TYR A 189 10.08 6.58 2.45
N PRO A 190 10.70 5.60 3.11
CA PRO A 190 10.19 4.23 3.17
C PRO A 190 8.77 4.19 3.74
N GLN A 191 7.86 3.48 3.10
CA GLN A 191 6.46 3.42 3.54
C GLN A 191 6.06 1.97 3.74
N ILE A 192 5.61 1.59 4.93
CA ILE A 192 4.97 0.27 5.14
C ILE A 192 3.79 0.16 4.16
N SER A 193 3.79 -0.91 3.36
CA SER A 193 2.73 -1.25 2.42
C SER A 193 1.39 -1.39 3.12
N VAL A 194 0.31 -1.15 2.38
CA VAL A 194 -1.03 -1.41 2.91
C VAL A 194 -1.22 -2.92 3.01
N TYR A 195 -1.72 -3.40 4.15
CA TYR A 195 -2.19 -4.77 4.28
C TYR A 195 -3.73 -4.78 4.30
N ASP A 196 -4.36 -5.42 3.32
CA ASP A 196 -5.82 -5.42 3.18
C ASP A 196 -6.45 -6.80 2.96
N ASP A 197 -7.78 -6.78 2.86
CA ASP A 197 -8.65 -7.94 2.76
C ASP A 197 -8.72 -8.58 1.37
N ILE A 198 -8.15 -7.93 0.34
CA ILE A 198 -8.16 -8.35 -1.07
C ILE A 198 -6.81 -8.93 -1.46
N ASP A 199 -5.76 -8.10 -1.37
CA ASP A 199 -4.43 -8.38 -1.94
C ASP A 199 -3.41 -8.76 -0.85
N GLY A 200 -3.76 -8.60 0.43
CA GLY A 200 -2.80 -8.71 1.51
C GLY A 200 -1.87 -7.50 1.44
N TRP A 201 -0.56 -7.71 1.30
CA TRP A 201 0.38 -6.60 1.12
C TRP A 201 0.33 -6.01 -0.29
N ASP A 202 -0.10 -4.75 -0.40
CA ASP A 202 -0.08 -3.91 -1.59
C ASP A 202 1.22 -3.08 -1.71
#